data_AF-A0A1Z5R9W5-F1
#
_entry.id   AF-A0A1Z5R9W5-F1
#
_cell.length_a   1.000
_cell.length_b   1.000
_cell.length_c   1.000
_cell.angle_alpha   90.00
_cell.angle_beta   90.00
_cell.angle_gamma   90.00
#
_symmetry.space_group_name_H-M   'P 1'
#
loop_
_entity.id
_entity.type
_entity.pdbx_description
1 polymer ?
#
loop_
_entity_poly.entity_id
_entity_poly.type
_entity_poly.pdbx_seq_one_letter_code
_entity_poly.pdbx_strand_id
1 'polypeptide(L)'
;MPSAVMGSTALLSLLLFTVHVAAAATVHEHSQCLHNPPDLSQHGVEAGKEVGNLPGGFRAYVTGPPSSRRAVVLASDVYGFKAPLLRKISDKVGMIGYYVVVPDFFNGDPYNDSKNLSEWIKSHSPVTAAQDAKPLFDYLRQEGKSVRVGGYCWGGKFATEMAKTDNIEVAVLSHPANVTVDDMKGQMAN
;
A
#
# COMPACT_ATOMS: atom_id res chain seq x y z
N MET A 1 85.28 2.38 -5.13
CA MET A 1 84.91 0.96 -5.31
C MET A 1 85.00 0.27 -3.96
N PRO A 2 84.18 -0.75 -3.62
CA PRO A 2 82.84 -1.15 -4.08
C PRO A 2 81.75 -0.72 -3.04
N SER A 3 80.44 -1.01 -3.11
CA SER A 3 79.50 -1.26 -4.22
C SER A 3 78.04 -1.07 -3.73
N ALA A 4 77.11 -0.92 -4.69
CA ALA A 4 75.67 -1.25 -4.69
C ALA A 4 74.82 -1.24 -3.39
N VAL A 5 73.77 -0.41 -3.39
CA VAL A 5 72.44 -0.76 -2.83
C VAL A 5 71.42 -0.62 -3.96
N MET A 6 70.55 -1.62 -4.15
CA MET A 6 69.60 -1.68 -5.27
C MET A 6 68.57 -0.56 -5.27
N GLY A 7 68.19 -0.09 -6.46
CA GLY A 7 67.05 0.79 -6.66
C GLY A 7 65.72 0.08 -6.42
N SER A 8 64.78 0.81 -5.82
CA SER A 8 63.43 0.33 -5.51
C SER A 8 62.60 0.12 -6.77
N THR A 9 62.08 -1.09 -6.99
CA THR A 9 61.08 -1.37 -8.02
C THR A 9 59.68 -1.02 -7.49
N ALA A 10 59.14 0.10 -7.94
CA ALA A 10 57.75 0.46 -7.65
C ALA A 10 56.78 -0.52 -8.34
N LEU A 11 56.06 -1.33 -7.56
CA LEU A 11 54.93 -2.10 -8.08
C LEU A 11 53.76 -1.15 -8.35
N LEU A 12 53.48 -0.89 -9.63
CA LEU A 12 52.18 -0.38 -10.06
C LEU A 12 51.11 -1.46 -9.84
N SER A 13 50.38 -1.37 -8.73
CA SER A 13 49.19 -2.20 -8.51
C SER A 13 48.01 -1.61 -9.27
N LEU A 14 47.70 -2.20 -10.44
CA LEU A 14 46.61 -1.74 -11.30
C LEU A 14 45.26 -2.23 -10.75
N LEU A 15 44.58 -1.38 -9.96
CA LEU A 15 43.25 -1.65 -9.41
C LEU A 15 42.19 -1.68 -10.53
N LEU A 16 41.90 -2.88 -11.03
CA LEU A 16 40.79 -3.16 -11.94
C LEU A 16 39.45 -3.04 -11.20
N PHE A 17 38.80 -1.88 -11.31
CA PHE A 17 37.43 -1.69 -10.88
C PHE A 17 36.47 -2.43 -11.83
N THR A 18 36.02 -3.63 -11.44
CA THR A 18 35.01 -4.39 -12.18
C THR A 18 33.62 -3.82 -11.93
N VAL A 19 33.16 -2.97 -12.86
CA VAL A 19 31.79 -2.45 -12.87
C VAL A 19 30.81 -3.60 -13.11
N HIS A 20 30.21 -4.10 -12.03
CA HIS A 20 29.14 -5.08 -12.10
C HIS A 20 27.85 -4.39 -12.51
N VAL A 21 27.55 -4.40 -13.81
CA VAL A 21 26.22 -4.05 -14.31
C VAL A 21 25.28 -5.18 -13.94
N ALA A 22 24.60 -5.02 -12.80
CA ALA A 22 23.51 -5.91 -12.41
C ALA A 22 22.36 -5.75 -13.43
N ALA A 23 22.15 -6.77 -14.26
CA ALA A 23 20.98 -6.83 -15.11
C ALA A 23 19.73 -6.87 -14.23
N ALA A 24 18.88 -5.84 -14.33
CA ALA A 24 17.60 -5.82 -13.64
C ALA A 24 16.74 -6.95 -14.21
N ALA A 25 16.54 -8.01 -13.41
CA ALA A 25 15.67 -9.11 -13.79
C ALA A 25 14.25 -8.57 -13.97
N THR A 26 13.73 -8.64 -15.20
CA THR A 26 12.33 -8.35 -15.50
C THR A 26 11.47 -9.44 -14.88
N VAL A 27 11.09 -9.24 -13.62
CA VAL A 27 10.05 -10.04 -12.98
C VAL A 27 8.77 -9.78 -13.77
N HIS A 28 8.30 -10.80 -14.48
CA HIS A 28 6.93 -10.79 -14.98
C HIS A 28 6.00 -10.77 -13.76
N GLU A 29 5.47 -9.59 -13.42
CA GLU A 29 4.47 -9.41 -12.37
C GLU A 29 3.15 -10.04 -12.81
N HIS A 30 3.10 -11.36 -12.74
CA HIS A 30 1.87 -12.14 -12.82
C HIS A 30 1.10 -12.00 -11.51
N SER A 31 0.57 -10.79 -11.28
CA SER A 31 -0.22 -10.47 -10.09
C SER A 31 -1.47 -11.35 -10.07
N GLN A 32 -1.54 -12.26 -9.10
CA GLN A 32 -2.68 -13.17 -8.95
C GLN A 32 -4.02 -12.44 -8.71
N CYS A 33 -3.97 -11.15 -8.37
CA CYS A 33 -5.15 -10.31 -8.22
C CYS A 33 -6.00 -10.19 -9.51
N LEU A 34 -5.39 -10.36 -10.69
CA LEU A 34 -6.10 -10.24 -11.97
C LEU A 34 -6.76 -11.56 -12.44
N HIS A 35 -6.55 -12.69 -11.77
CA HIS A 35 -7.10 -13.99 -12.21
C HIS A 35 -8.60 -14.15 -11.98
N ASN A 36 -9.18 -13.34 -11.11
CA ASN A 36 -10.60 -13.37 -10.77
C ASN A 36 -11.12 -11.94 -10.56
N PRO A 37 -11.27 -11.15 -11.63
CA PRO A 37 -11.79 -9.78 -11.54
C PRO A 37 -13.19 -9.78 -10.89
N PRO A 38 -13.54 -8.76 -10.10
CA PRO A 38 -14.87 -8.64 -9.53
C PRO A 38 -15.88 -8.29 -10.63
N ASP A 39 -17.05 -8.94 -10.58
CA ASP A 39 -18.22 -8.47 -11.32
C ASP A 39 -18.73 -7.18 -10.65
N LEU A 40 -18.38 -6.04 -11.24
CA LEU A 40 -18.77 -4.71 -10.77
C LEU A 40 -20.28 -4.42 -10.93
N SER A 41 -21.06 -5.31 -11.56
CA SER A 41 -22.53 -5.20 -11.60
C SER A 41 -23.22 -5.86 -10.40
N GLN A 42 -22.54 -6.77 -9.68
CA GLN A 42 -23.11 -7.56 -8.58
C GLN A 42 -23.17 -6.81 -7.24
N HIS A 43 -23.75 -5.60 -7.25
CA HIS A 43 -24.10 -4.89 -6.03
C HIS A 43 -25.29 -5.59 -5.34
N GLY A 44 -25.10 -5.97 -4.07
CA GLY A 44 -26.17 -6.41 -3.19
C GLY A 44 -26.84 -5.22 -2.48
N VAL A 45 -27.59 -5.50 -1.42
CA VAL A 45 -28.01 -4.45 -0.48
C VAL A 45 -26.77 -3.97 0.29
N GLU A 46 -26.40 -2.71 0.06
CA GLU A 46 -25.34 -2.00 0.78
C GLU A 46 -25.91 -1.34 2.04
N ALA A 47 -25.26 -1.55 3.19
CA ALA A 47 -25.69 -0.97 4.48
C ALA A 47 -25.07 0.40 4.77
N GLY A 48 -23.97 0.72 4.10
CA GLY A 48 -23.27 1.99 4.13
C GLY A 48 -23.72 2.96 3.04
N LYS A 49 -22.90 3.98 2.80
CA LYS A 49 -23.15 5.01 1.79
C LYS A 49 -21.85 5.62 1.26
N GLU A 50 -21.88 6.15 0.05
CA GLU A 50 -20.81 7.01 -0.45
C GLU A 50 -20.85 8.39 0.22
N VAL A 51 -19.68 8.92 0.57
CA VAL A 51 -19.44 10.29 1.07
C VAL A 51 -18.34 10.93 0.22
N GLY A 52 -18.41 12.25 0.01
CA GLY A 52 -17.59 12.94 -1.00
C GLY A 52 -16.55 13.93 -0.48
N ASN A 53 -16.40 14.08 0.84
CA ASN A 53 -15.73 15.20 1.47
C ASN A 53 -14.97 14.84 2.76
N LEU A 54 -14.36 13.66 2.83
CA LEU A 54 -13.48 13.34 3.96
C LEU A 54 -12.17 14.15 3.88
N PRO A 55 -11.52 14.47 5.01
CA PRO A 55 -10.25 15.20 5.03
C PRO A 55 -9.18 14.55 4.15
N GLY A 56 -8.45 15.38 3.38
CA GLY A 56 -7.62 14.93 2.26
C GLY A 56 -8.35 14.95 0.90
N GLY A 57 -9.64 15.28 0.87
CA GLY A 57 -10.45 15.30 -0.36
C GLY A 57 -11.00 13.93 -0.77
N PHE A 58 -10.83 12.91 0.08
CA PHE A 58 -11.24 11.55 -0.25
C PHE A 58 -12.76 11.43 -0.35
N ARG A 59 -13.20 10.88 -1.48
CA ARG A 59 -14.46 10.14 -1.54
C ARG A 59 -14.27 8.80 -0.82
N ALA A 60 -15.31 8.25 -0.22
CA ALA A 60 -15.25 6.95 0.42
C ALA A 60 -16.63 6.28 0.47
N TYR A 61 -16.65 4.95 0.59
CA TYR A 61 -17.81 4.25 1.12
C TYR A 61 -17.65 4.11 2.64
N VAL A 62 -18.70 4.43 3.41
CA VAL A 62 -18.67 4.46 4.87
C VAL A 62 -19.84 3.66 5.44
N THR A 63 -19.56 2.80 6.42
CA THR A 63 -20.54 1.89 7.03
C THR A 63 -20.24 1.62 8.51
N GLY A 64 -21.21 1.04 9.22
CA GLY A 64 -21.15 0.84 10.67
C GLY A 64 -21.40 2.10 11.51
N PRO A 65 -21.45 1.99 12.85
CA PRO A 65 -21.84 3.08 13.75
C PRO A 65 -20.79 4.21 13.81
N PRO A 66 -21.14 5.47 13.45
CA PRO A 66 -20.21 6.61 13.50
C PRO A 66 -19.65 6.92 14.90
N SER A 67 -20.42 6.59 15.94
CA SER A 67 -20.03 6.73 17.35
C SER A 67 -19.01 5.68 17.82
N SER A 68 -18.65 4.69 16.99
CA SER A 68 -17.63 3.71 17.37
C SER A 68 -16.26 4.37 17.50
N ARG A 69 -15.60 4.06 18.62
CA ARG A 69 -14.20 4.41 18.89
C ARG A 69 -13.21 3.48 18.18
N ARG A 70 -13.68 2.45 17.48
CA ARG A 70 -12.82 1.53 16.72
C ARG A 70 -13.06 1.77 15.22
N ALA A 71 -12.05 2.28 14.53
CA ALA A 71 -12.11 2.50 13.09
C ALA A 71 -11.36 1.41 12.32
N VAL A 72 -11.86 1.05 11.14
CA VAL A 72 -11.13 0.25 10.15
C VAL A 72 -11.14 1.01 8.83
N VAL A 73 -9.95 1.32 8.31
CA VAL A 73 -9.78 1.78 6.93
C VAL A 73 -9.51 0.54 6.07
N LEU A 74 -10.36 0.27 5.08
CA LEU A 74 -10.14 -0.82 4.12
C LEU A 74 -9.62 -0.23 2.82
N ALA A 75 -8.36 -0.54 2.49
CA ALA A 75 -7.75 -0.23 1.21
C ALA A 75 -8.10 -1.31 0.19
N SER A 76 -8.65 -0.89 -0.95
CA SER A 76 -9.11 -1.79 -2.00
C SER A 76 -7.96 -2.51 -2.72
N ASP A 77 -8.33 -3.54 -3.47
CA ASP A 77 -7.54 -3.96 -4.63
C ASP A 77 -7.57 -2.89 -5.74
N VAL A 78 -7.00 -3.22 -6.90
CA VAL A 78 -6.87 -2.32 -8.05
C VAL A 78 -8.21 -1.91 -8.70
N TYR A 79 -9.31 -2.63 -8.42
CA TYR A 79 -10.65 -2.33 -8.95
C TYR A 79 -11.40 -1.27 -8.13
N GLY A 80 -10.84 -0.86 -6.98
CA GLY A 80 -11.26 0.34 -6.25
C GLY A 80 -12.40 0.15 -5.25
N PHE A 81 -12.72 1.24 -4.55
CA PHE A 81 -13.72 1.26 -3.46
C PHE A 81 -15.17 0.94 -3.86
N LYS A 82 -15.44 0.79 -5.17
CA LYS A 82 -16.74 0.37 -5.71
C LYS A 82 -16.88 -1.15 -5.86
N ALA A 83 -15.80 -1.93 -5.71
CA ALA A 83 -15.84 -3.39 -5.80
C ALA A 83 -16.88 -4.00 -4.83
N PRO A 84 -17.93 -4.70 -5.32
CA PRO A 84 -19.05 -5.12 -4.47
C PRO A 84 -18.67 -6.05 -3.31
N LEU A 85 -17.68 -6.93 -3.52
CA LEU A 85 -17.18 -7.83 -2.47
C LEU A 85 -16.50 -7.05 -1.34
N LEU A 86 -15.73 -6.00 -1.65
CA LEU A 86 -15.10 -5.14 -0.65
C LEU A 86 -16.14 -4.39 0.18
N ARG A 87 -17.20 -3.86 -0.45
CA ARG A 87 -18.30 -3.21 0.26
C ARG A 87 -19.06 -4.19 1.16
N LYS A 88 -19.36 -5.39 0.67
CA LYS A 88 -19.98 -6.47 1.45
C LYS A 88 -19.13 -6.93 2.63
N ILE A 89 -17.80 -6.91 2.51
CA ILE A 89 -16.87 -7.14 3.63
C ILE A 89 -16.95 -5.96 4.61
N SER A 90 -16.89 -4.73 4.12
CA SER A 90 -16.95 -3.52 4.96
C SER A 90 -18.23 -3.46 5.78
N ASP A 91 -19.38 -3.82 5.22
CA ASP A 91 -20.67 -3.86 5.91
C ASP A 91 -20.69 -4.93 7.02
N LYS A 92 -20.10 -6.10 6.77
CA LYS A 92 -19.94 -7.13 7.82
C LYS A 92 -19.05 -6.66 8.96
N VAL A 93 -17.97 -5.93 8.66
CA VAL A 93 -17.08 -5.34 9.68
C VAL A 93 -17.79 -4.19 10.43
N GLY A 94 -18.62 -3.40 9.74
CA GLY A 94 -19.46 -2.37 10.34
C GLY A 94 -20.52 -2.95 11.29
N MET A 95 -21.17 -4.04 10.88
CA MET A 95 -22.19 -4.75 11.64
C MET A 95 -21.67 -5.31 12.98
N ILE A 96 -20.39 -5.68 13.07
CA ILE A 96 -19.75 -6.10 14.35
C ILE A 96 -19.21 -4.92 15.18
N GLY A 97 -19.63 -3.69 14.87
CA GLY A 97 -19.46 -2.50 15.71
C GLY A 97 -18.16 -1.72 15.48
N TYR A 98 -17.59 -1.77 14.28
CA TYR A 98 -16.52 -0.84 13.85
C TYR A 98 -17.11 0.28 13.00
N TYR A 99 -16.48 1.46 13.04
CA TYR A 99 -16.69 2.48 12.01
C TYR A 99 -15.77 2.15 10.83
N VAL A 100 -16.33 1.86 9.65
CA VAL A 100 -15.55 1.40 8.51
C VAL A 100 -15.54 2.45 7.41
N VAL A 101 -14.35 2.75 6.90
CA VAL A 101 -14.12 3.69 5.79
C VAL A 101 -13.41 2.93 4.68
N VAL A 102 -13.90 3.04 3.45
CA VAL A 102 -13.29 2.46 2.24
C VAL A 102 -12.98 3.62 1.28
N PRO A 103 -11.79 4.24 1.36
CA PRO A 103 -11.46 5.43 0.57
C PRO A 103 -11.26 5.12 -0.92
N ASP A 104 -11.62 6.08 -1.76
CA ASP A 104 -11.30 6.12 -3.18
C ASP A 104 -9.85 6.59 -3.39
N PHE A 105 -8.88 5.75 -3.04
CA PHE A 105 -7.45 6.06 -3.20
C PHE A 105 -7.01 6.24 -4.66
N PHE A 106 -7.89 5.95 -5.64
CA PHE A 106 -7.62 6.12 -7.07
C PHE A 106 -8.32 7.34 -7.67
N ASN A 107 -8.99 8.16 -6.86
CA ASN A 107 -9.74 9.36 -7.31
C ASN A 107 -10.71 9.09 -8.48
N GLY A 108 -11.26 7.88 -8.56
CA GLY A 108 -12.15 7.45 -9.65
C GLY A 108 -11.46 6.91 -10.90
N ASP A 109 -10.15 6.66 -10.89
CA ASP A 109 -9.42 5.98 -11.96
C ASP A 109 -8.97 4.55 -11.56
N PRO A 110 -9.88 3.62 -11.19
CA PRO A 110 -9.49 2.23 -10.90
C PRO A 110 -8.89 1.55 -12.14
N TYR A 111 -8.14 0.48 -11.91
CA TYR A 111 -7.62 -0.35 -12.98
C TYR A 111 -8.76 -0.99 -13.79
N ASN A 112 -8.52 -1.15 -15.09
CA ASN A 112 -9.31 -1.99 -15.98
C ASN A 112 -8.41 -2.52 -17.10
N ASP A 113 -8.87 -3.54 -17.82
CA ASP A 113 -8.03 -4.33 -18.73
C ASP A 113 -7.56 -3.59 -20.00
N SER A 114 -8.01 -2.34 -20.22
CA SER A 114 -7.46 -1.47 -21.28
C SER A 114 -6.18 -0.73 -20.88
N LYS A 115 -5.78 -0.80 -19.59
CA LYS A 115 -4.60 -0.11 -19.04
C LYS A 115 -3.42 -1.05 -18.89
N ASN A 116 -2.20 -0.52 -19.05
CA ASN A 116 -1.00 -1.22 -18.60
C ASN A 116 -0.95 -1.22 -17.05
N LEU A 117 -0.98 -2.40 -16.42
CA LEU A 117 -0.98 -2.52 -14.96
C LEU A 117 0.25 -1.84 -14.32
N SER A 118 1.46 -2.04 -14.86
CA SER A 118 2.69 -1.50 -14.29
C SER A 118 2.78 0.03 -14.40
N GLU A 119 2.21 0.62 -15.44
CA GLU A 119 2.10 2.09 -15.56
C GLU A 119 1.01 2.64 -14.64
N TRP A 120 -0.13 1.95 -14.53
CA TRP A 120 -1.20 2.31 -13.61
C TRP A 120 -0.76 2.23 -12.14
N ILE A 121 0.02 1.23 -11.73
CA ILE A 121 0.60 1.12 -10.38
C ILE A 121 1.60 2.27 -10.12
N LYS A 122 2.34 2.75 -11.12
CA LYS A 122 3.24 3.90 -10.96
C LYS A 122 2.48 5.21 -10.74
N SER A 123 1.37 5.44 -11.45
CA SER A 123 0.51 6.61 -11.23
C SER A 123 -0.33 6.51 -9.95
N HIS A 124 -0.66 5.30 -9.53
CA HIS A 124 -1.40 4.99 -8.29
C HIS A 124 -0.50 4.28 -7.28
N SER A 125 0.61 4.91 -6.91
CA SER A 125 1.59 4.33 -5.99
C SER A 125 0.97 4.08 -4.60
N PRO A 126 0.97 2.84 -4.07
CA PRO A 126 0.46 2.56 -2.72
C PRO A 126 1.31 3.20 -1.61
N VAL A 127 2.58 3.51 -1.90
CA VAL A 127 3.48 4.23 -0.98
C VAL A 127 3.10 5.71 -0.90
N THR A 128 2.83 6.33 -2.05
CA THR A 128 2.40 7.73 -2.13
C THR A 128 1.00 7.89 -1.53
N ALA A 129 0.08 6.97 -1.85
CA ALA A 129 -1.25 6.97 -1.26
C ALA A 129 -1.23 6.87 0.28
N ALA A 130 -0.30 6.09 0.88
CA ALA A 130 -0.15 6.02 2.33
C ALA A 130 0.32 7.35 2.95
N GLN A 131 1.15 8.11 2.24
CA GLN A 131 1.57 9.46 2.64
C GLN A 131 0.41 10.46 2.52
N ASP A 132 -0.28 10.46 1.37
CA ASP A 132 -1.41 11.35 1.07
C ASP A 132 -2.64 11.07 1.94
N ALA A 133 -2.79 9.85 2.45
CA ALA A 133 -3.84 9.47 3.37
C ALA A 133 -3.72 10.11 4.76
N LYS A 134 -2.58 10.72 5.12
CA LYS A 134 -2.33 11.28 6.46
C LYS A 134 -3.49 12.14 7.01
N PRO A 135 -4.10 13.09 6.26
CA PRO A 135 -5.20 13.91 6.77
C PRO A 135 -6.44 13.10 7.17
N LEU A 136 -6.73 11.99 6.50
CA LEU A 136 -7.82 11.08 6.84
C LEU A 136 -7.53 10.36 8.17
N PHE A 137 -6.31 9.85 8.35
CA PHE A 137 -5.92 9.16 9.58
C PHE A 137 -5.81 10.13 10.78
N ASP A 138 -5.26 11.33 10.57
CA ASP A 138 -5.25 12.40 11.57
C ASP A 138 -6.68 12.73 12.04
N TYR A 139 -7.61 12.92 11.09
CA TYR A 139 -9.02 13.18 11.38
C TYR A 139 -9.67 12.06 12.21
N LEU A 140 -9.52 10.80 11.80
CA LEU A 140 -10.09 9.66 12.54
C LEU A 140 -9.54 9.58 13.98
N ARG A 141 -8.27 9.91 14.19
CA ARG A 141 -7.66 9.95 15.54
C ARG A 141 -8.14 11.15 16.37
N GLN A 142 -8.32 12.32 15.74
CA GLN A 142 -8.89 13.51 16.39
C GLN A 142 -10.35 13.29 16.83
N GLU A 143 -11.12 12.52 16.06
CA GLU A 143 -12.44 11.99 16.42
C GLU A 143 -12.40 10.89 17.52
N GLY A 144 -11.25 10.71 18.18
CA GLY A 144 -11.06 9.79 19.30
C GLY A 144 -11.09 8.30 18.94
N LYS A 145 -10.82 7.95 17.66
CA LYS A 145 -10.87 6.57 17.15
C LYS A 145 -9.50 5.89 17.14
N SER A 146 -9.48 4.66 17.66
CA SER A 146 -8.44 3.65 17.47
C SER A 146 -8.51 3.09 16.05
N VAL A 147 -7.54 3.44 15.19
CA VAL A 147 -7.57 3.11 13.76
C VAL A 147 -6.80 1.82 13.43
N ARG A 148 -7.38 0.98 12.58
CA ARG A 148 -6.79 -0.24 11.99
C ARG A 148 -6.86 -0.15 10.48
N VAL A 149 -6.01 -0.88 9.77
CA VAL A 149 -6.03 -0.97 8.31
C VAL A 149 -6.18 -2.41 7.86
N GLY A 150 -7.09 -2.67 6.93
CA GLY A 150 -7.14 -3.90 6.14
C GLY A 150 -6.82 -3.58 4.69
N GLY A 151 -6.00 -4.42 4.05
CA GLY A 151 -5.54 -4.21 2.68
C GLY A 151 -5.69 -5.44 1.80
N TYR A 152 -6.27 -5.26 0.61
CA TYR A 152 -6.43 -6.32 -0.40
C TYR A 152 -5.55 -6.04 -1.62
N CYS A 153 -4.75 -7.00 -2.08
CA CYS A 153 -3.85 -6.82 -3.23
C CYS A 153 -2.96 -5.56 -3.11
N TRP A 154 -3.20 -4.53 -3.94
CA TRP A 154 -2.59 -3.20 -3.90
C TRP A 154 -2.74 -2.55 -2.52
N GLY A 155 -3.93 -2.64 -1.93
CA GLY A 155 -4.21 -2.17 -0.58
C GLY A 155 -3.40 -2.88 0.49
N GLY A 156 -2.88 -4.09 0.20
CA GLY A 156 -1.93 -4.79 1.05
C GLY A 156 -0.60 -4.05 1.18
N LYS A 157 -0.03 -3.53 0.07
CA LYS A 157 1.18 -2.68 0.14
C LYS A 157 0.90 -1.38 0.89
N PHE A 158 -0.23 -0.73 0.62
CA PHE A 158 -0.68 0.45 1.37
C PHE A 158 -0.76 0.18 2.88
N ALA A 159 -1.38 -0.93 3.29
CA ALA A 159 -1.51 -1.32 4.69
C ALA A 159 -0.15 -1.60 5.36
N THR A 160 0.80 -2.18 4.62
CA THR A 160 2.19 -2.37 5.05
C THR A 160 2.92 -1.04 5.24
N GLU A 161 2.74 -0.05 4.35
CA GLU A 161 3.33 1.28 4.55
C GLU A 161 2.70 2.02 5.74
N MET A 162 1.37 1.94 5.90
CA MET A 162 0.69 2.50 7.08
C MET A 162 1.19 1.88 8.39
N ALA A 163 1.57 0.60 8.40
CA ALA A 163 2.15 -0.09 9.56
C ALA A 163 3.55 0.40 9.96
N LYS A 164 4.23 1.16 9.11
CA LYS A 164 5.50 1.84 9.42
C LYS A 164 5.27 3.21 10.09
N THR A 165 4.03 3.53 10.48
CA THR A 165 3.65 4.81 11.10
C THR A 165 2.89 4.59 12.40
N ASP A 166 3.02 5.52 13.35
CA ASP A 166 2.30 5.47 14.64
C ASP A 166 0.78 5.78 14.50
N ASN A 167 0.28 5.91 13.28
CA ASN A 167 -1.11 6.31 13.01
C ASN A 167 -2.12 5.17 13.22
N ILE A 168 -1.68 3.91 13.23
CA ILE A 168 -2.56 2.73 13.27
C ILE A 168 -2.14 1.72 14.34
N GLU A 169 -3.09 0.93 14.85
CA GLU A 169 -2.84 -0.11 15.86
C GLU A 169 -2.54 -1.49 15.26
N VAL A 170 -3.12 -1.80 14.09
CA VAL A 170 -3.02 -3.10 13.42
C VAL A 170 -3.16 -2.92 11.91
N ALA A 171 -2.31 -3.60 11.14
CA ALA A 171 -2.48 -3.83 9.71
C ALA A 171 -2.82 -5.31 9.42
N VAL A 172 -3.76 -5.55 8.50
CA VAL A 172 -4.13 -6.89 8.03
C VAL A 172 -3.93 -6.96 6.52
N LEU A 173 -3.09 -7.90 6.07
CA LEU A 173 -2.69 -8.04 4.66
C LEU A 173 -3.39 -9.25 4.03
N SER A 174 -4.28 -9.01 3.08
CA SER A 174 -5.00 -10.06 2.34
C SER A 174 -4.47 -10.13 0.91
N HIS A 175 -3.86 -11.27 0.55
CA HIS A 175 -3.22 -11.53 -0.74
C HIS A 175 -2.42 -10.31 -1.30
N PRO A 176 -1.48 -9.74 -0.51
CA PRO A 176 -0.83 -8.47 -0.86
C PRO A 176 0.01 -8.56 -2.13
N ALA A 177 -0.01 -7.50 -2.94
CA ALA A 177 0.92 -7.30 -4.06
C ALA A 177 2.05 -6.33 -3.64
N ASN A 178 3.18 -6.33 -4.36
CA ASN A 178 4.28 -5.36 -4.23
C ASN A 178 4.90 -5.20 -2.81
N VAL A 179 4.67 -6.15 -1.90
CA VAL A 179 5.30 -6.22 -0.58
C VAL A 179 6.64 -6.97 -0.68
N THR A 180 7.68 -6.40 -0.09
CA THR A 180 9.06 -6.89 -0.13
C THR A 180 9.52 -7.38 1.24
N VAL A 181 10.67 -8.07 1.30
CA VAL A 181 11.30 -8.47 2.57
C VAL A 181 11.74 -7.24 3.38
N ASP A 182 12.18 -6.17 2.72
CA ASP A 182 12.60 -4.94 3.40
C ASP A 182 11.44 -4.21 4.08
N ASP A 183 10.21 -4.36 3.57
CA ASP A 183 9.02 -3.82 4.22
C ASP A 183 8.70 -4.49 5.57
N MET A 184 9.19 -5.72 5.76
CA MET A 184 9.00 -6.51 6.98
C MET A 184 10.16 -6.38 7.97
N LYS A 185 11.25 -5.69 7.58
CA LYS A 185 12.32 -5.32 8.49
C LYS A 185 11.85 -4.16 9.34
N GLY A 186 11.37 -4.47 10.54
CA GLY A 186 10.90 -3.46 11.50
C GLY A 186 11.94 -2.38 11.73
N GLN A 187 11.51 -1.12 11.74
CA GLN A 187 12.32 -0.05 12.30
C GLN A 187 12.42 -0.31 13.80
N MET A 188 13.63 -0.65 14.27
CA MET A 188 13.93 -0.65 15.70
C MET A 188 13.74 0.79 16.19
N ALA A 189 12.69 1.03 16.97
CA ALA A 189 12.53 2.31 17.66
C ALA A 189 13.66 2.42 18.70
N ASN A 190 14.56 3.38 18.45
CA ASN A 190 15.60 3.83 19.39
C ASN A 190 15.04 4.96 20.26
#